data_AF-I3K4U4-F1
#
_entry.id   AF-I3K4U4-F1
#
_cell.length_a   1.000
_cell.length_b   1.000
_cell.length_c   1.000
_cell.angle_alpha   90.00
_cell.angle_beta   90.00
_cell.angle_gamma   90.00
#
_symmetry.space_group_name_H-M   'P 1'
#
loop_
_entity.id
_entity.type
_entity.pdbx_description
1 polymer ?
#
loop_
_entity_poly.entity_id
_entity_poly.type
_entity_poly.pdbx_seq_one_letter_code
_entity_poly.pdbx_strand_id
1 'polypeptide(L)'
;MVRLELDQVVMRRMKEEDIEIVKALIKEGCEGTENRLILHILTRPLCLFILAVFSSILRCLVHSFILALAIPVFLLIVFLKITMPRSTGVLGSSRPYWDYVGSSYREAQDDTLQNPYCRISGKTPFTKKPKRRAGSKDKEKETSTEKITPEREQAAGQVWVAESEGDILGCIFREGETRAGISRICRLVTGSWYRREGLGRLLVQSLEQRERETGAYRVYAHVPYPSKVGEAFFRKLGYRHLGVETSDEDDKELKQETPERGFLGYPLTKVFYKDL
;
A
#
# COMPACT_ATOMS: atom_id res chain seq x y z
N MET A 1 13.17 -2.50 -21.25
CA MET A 1 11.94 -1.86 -20.74
C MET A 1 10.81 -2.47 -21.56
N VAL A 2 9.89 -3.19 -20.91
CA VAL A 2 8.82 -3.93 -21.60
C VAL A 2 7.71 -2.94 -21.91
N ARG A 3 7.34 -2.78 -23.18
CA ARG A 3 6.23 -1.90 -23.57
C ARG A 3 4.92 -2.62 -23.23
N LEU A 4 4.17 -2.06 -22.29
CA LEU A 4 2.89 -2.62 -21.88
C LEU A 4 1.74 -1.96 -22.65
N GLU A 5 0.92 -2.76 -23.31
CA GLU A 5 -0.32 -2.30 -23.94
C GLU A 5 -1.42 -2.16 -22.89
N LEU A 6 -1.62 -0.92 -22.39
CA LEU A 6 -2.55 -0.65 -21.29
C LEU A 6 -4.01 -1.01 -21.60
N ASP A 7 -4.40 -1.07 -22.87
CA ASP A 7 -5.75 -1.48 -23.30
C ASP A 7 -6.00 -2.99 -23.17
N GLN A 8 -4.94 -3.79 -23.07
CA GLN A 8 -5.04 -5.24 -22.85
C GLN A 8 -5.05 -5.64 -21.38
N VAL A 9 -4.70 -4.71 -20.48
CA VAL A 9 -4.65 -4.97 -19.05
C VAL A 9 -6.07 -5.10 -18.49
N VAL A 10 -6.34 -6.22 -17.85
CA VAL A 10 -7.60 -6.48 -17.14
C VAL A 10 -7.38 -6.21 -15.66
N MET A 11 -8.23 -5.36 -15.08
CA MET A 11 -8.23 -5.12 -13.63
C MET A 11 -9.36 -5.91 -13.00
N ARG A 12 -9.04 -6.78 -12.06
CA ARG A 12 -10.01 -7.63 -11.38
C ARG A 12 -9.76 -7.74 -9.89
N ARG A 13 -10.74 -8.21 -9.14
CA ARG A 13 -10.52 -8.58 -7.74
C ARG A 13 -9.50 -9.71 -7.64
N MET A 14 -8.66 -9.65 -6.60
CA MET A 14 -7.72 -10.72 -6.26
C MET A 14 -8.47 -11.98 -5.81
N LYS A 15 -8.04 -13.14 -6.28
CA LYS A 15 -8.52 -14.45 -5.84
C LYS A 15 -7.53 -15.09 -4.87
N GLU A 16 -7.91 -16.20 -4.25
CA GLU A 16 -7.05 -16.88 -3.27
C GLU A 16 -5.76 -17.40 -3.91
N GLU A 17 -5.81 -17.87 -5.15
CA GLU A 17 -4.64 -18.32 -5.91
C GLU A 17 -3.62 -17.21 -6.17
N ASP A 18 -4.05 -15.94 -6.18
CA ASP A 18 -3.18 -14.80 -6.47
C ASP A 18 -2.38 -14.35 -5.23
N ILE A 19 -2.76 -14.79 -4.02
CA ILE A 19 -2.26 -14.27 -2.74
C ILE A 19 -0.73 -14.32 -2.68
N GLU A 20 -0.12 -15.44 -3.08
CA GLU A 20 1.34 -15.60 -3.00
C GLU A 20 2.08 -14.70 -3.99
N ILE A 21 1.52 -14.49 -5.18
CA ILE A 21 2.07 -13.58 -6.19
C ILE A 21 1.96 -12.13 -5.70
N VAL A 22 0.80 -11.74 -5.16
CA VAL A 22 0.58 -10.39 -4.61
C VAL A 22 1.50 -10.11 -3.42
N LYS A 23 1.69 -11.08 -2.51
CA LYS A 23 2.67 -10.97 -1.42
C LYS A 23 4.09 -10.74 -1.94
N ALA A 24 4.52 -11.50 -2.94
CA ALA A 24 5.84 -11.35 -3.54
C ALA A 24 6.00 -9.98 -4.20
N LEU A 25 5.00 -9.53 -4.95
CA LEU A 25 4.99 -8.24 -5.62
C LEU A 25 5.11 -7.09 -4.62
N ILE A 26 4.35 -7.15 -3.52
CA ILE A 26 4.38 -6.12 -2.47
C ILE A 26 5.71 -6.13 -1.73
N LYS A 27 6.25 -7.31 -1.44
CA LYS A 27 7.59 -7.45 -0.83
C LYS A 27 8.66 -6.78 -1.69
N GLU A 28 8.64 -7.00 -3.00
CA GLU A 28 9.55 -6.33 -3.96
C GLU A 28 9.31 -4.81 -4.01
N GLY A 29 8.04 -4.38 -4.08
CA GLY A 29 7.69 -2.96 -4.13
C GLY A 29 8.06 -2.17 -2.88
N CYS A 30 8.06 -2.84 -1.72
CA CYS A 30 8.39 -2.26 -0.42
C CYS A 30 9.88 -2.34 -0.08
N GLU A 31 10.69 -3.03 -0.87
CA GLU A 31 12.08 -3.30 -0.55
C GLU A 31 12.85 -2.00 -0.24
N GLY A 32 13.55 -1.99 0.89
CA GLY A 32 14.32 -0.84 1.37
C GLY A 32 13.50 0.33 1.93
N THR A 33 12.17 0.32 1.84
CA THR A 33 11.31 1.38 2.42
C THR A 33 11.43 1.44 3.93
N GLU A 34 11.45 0.28 4.60
CA GLU A 34 11.66 0.19 6.05
C GLU A 34 12.98 0.83 6.48
N ASN A 35 14.08 0.51 5.78
CA ASN A 35 15.40 1.04 6.14
C ASN A 35 15.44 2.56 5.96
N ARG A 36 14.78 3.08 4.91
CA ARG A 36 14.63 4.53 4.70
C ARG A 36 13.77 5.18 5.78
N LEU A 37 12.73 4.51 6.27
CA LEU A 37 11.90 4.98 7.38
C LEU A 37 12.68 4.99 8.70
N ILE A 38 13.44 3.94 9.00
CA ILE A 38 14.30 3.89 10.18
C ILE A 38 15.32 5.03 10.13
N LEU A 39 16.00 5.20 8.99
CA LEU A 39 16.93 6.31 8.80
C LEU A 39 16.23 7.66 8.96
N HIS A 40 14.99 7.78 8.45
CA HIS A 40 14.20 8.99 8.60
C HIS A 40 13.91 9.35 10.06
N ILE A 41 13.64 8.36 10.92
CA ILE A 41 13.44 8.58 12.36
C ILE A 41 14.76 8.89 13.06
N LEU A 42 15.80 8.11 12.79
CA LEU A 42 17.11 8.26 13.43
C LEU A 42 17.75 9.62 13.16
N THR A 43 17.45 10.23 12.02
CA THR A 43 17.97 11.56 11.65
C THR A 43 17.17 12.72 12.24
N ARG A 44 16.15 12.48 13.07
CA ARG A 44 15.38 13.56 13.70
C ARG A 44 16.10 14.13 14.93
N PRO A 45 16.09 15.46 15.13
CA PRO A 45 16.81 16.11 16.23
C PRO A 45 16.51 15.53 17.62
N LEU A 46 15.24 15.27 17.95
CA LEU A 46 14.91 14.70 19.26
C LEU A 46 15.39 13.25 19.40
N CYS A 47 15.38 12.47 18.32
CA CYS A 47 15.89 11.09 18.36
C CYS A 47 17.40 11.07 18.58
N LEU A 48 18.15 11.93 17.86
CA LEU A 48 19.58 12.11 18.06
C LEU A 48 19.91 12.61 19.46
N PHE A 49 19.12 13.55 20.00
CA PHE A 49 19.29 14.03 21.36
C PHE A 49 19.10 12.92 22.40
N ILE A 50 18.03 12.13 22.28
CA ILE A 50 17.78 10.98 23.16
C ILE A 50 18.94 9.96 23.07
N LEU A 51 19.39 9.63 21.87
CA LEU A 51 20.54 8.74 21.66
C LEU A 51 21.80 9.28 22.31
N ALA A 52 22.07 10.59 22.21
CA ALA A 52 23.22 11.23 22.84
C ALA A 52 23.15 11.15 24.37
N VAL A 53 21.98 11.36 24.97
CA VAL A 53 21.76 11.21 26.41
C VAL A 53 22.02 9.76 26.85
N PHE A 54 21.45 8.78 26.16
CA PHE A 54 21.69 7.36 26.46
C PHE A 54 23.16 6.97 26.31
N SER A 55 23.83 7.44 25.25
CA SER A 55 25.26 7.22 25.05
C SER A 55 26.11 7.86 26.15
N SER A 56 25.74 9.04 26.64
CA SER A 56 26.43 9.70 27.75
C SER A 56 26.31 8.92 29.05
N ILE A 57 25.10 8.42 29.37
CA ILE A 57 24.87 7.56 30.54
C ILE A 57 25.66 6.25 30.41
N LEU A 58 25.59 5.61 29.24
CA LEU A 58 26.25 4.33 29.00
C LEU A 58 27.77 4.45 29.08
N ARG A 59 28.34 5.62 28.73
CA ARG A 59 29.77 5.91 28.89
C ARG A 59 30.23 5.86 30.34
N CYS A 60 29.37 6.17 31.31
CA CYS A 60 29.70 6.03 32.73
C CYS A 60 29.79 4.55 33.17
N LEU A 61 29.16 3.64 32.42
CA LEU A 61 29.12 2.20 32.74
C LEU A 61 30.12 1.39 31.91
N VAL A 62 30.42 1.83 30.69
CA VAL A 62 31.23 1.09 29.72
C VAL A 62 32.54 1.84 29.47
N HIS A 63 33.68 1.17 29.70
CA HIS A 63 35.01 1.75 29.50
C HIS A 63 35.39 2.04 28.03
N SER A 64 34.53 1.69 27.06
CA SER A 64 34.77 1.88 25.63
C SER A 64 33.85 2.95 25.03
N PHE A 65 34.46 4.00 24.48
CA PHE A 65 33.75 5.09 23.81
C PHE A 65 32.94 4.61 22.59
N ILE A 66 33.55 3.75 21.76
CA ILE A 66 32.91 3.23 20.55
C ILE A 66 31.67 2.42 20.92
N LEU A 67 31.79 1.58 21.96
CA LEU A 67 30.70 0.72 22.40
C LEU A 67 29.53 1.53 23.01
N ALA A 68 29.85 2.59 23.75
CA ALA A 68 28.85 3.51 24.30
C ALA A 68 28.04 4.26 23.23
N LEU A 69 28.60 4.48 22.04
CA LEU A 69 27.89 5.05 20.89
C LEU A 69 27.14 4.00 20.08
N ALA A 70 27.76 2.85 19.82
CA ALA A 70 27.20 1.83 18.95
C ALA A 70 25.99 1.10 19.56
N ILE A 71 26.04 0.79 20.86
CA ILE A 71 24.97 0.02 21.53
C ILE A 71 23.61 0.72 21.45
N PRO A 72 23.45 2.00 21.83
CA PRO A 72 22.13 2.65 21.82
C PRO A 72 21.54 2.72 20.41
N VAL A 73 22.37 3.02 19.41
CA VAL A 73 21.96 3.07 18.00
C VAL A 73 21.53 1.67 17.51
N PHE A 74 22.32 0.64 17.80
CA PHE A 74 22.01 -0.74 17.42
C PHE A 74 20.71 -1.23 18.06
N LEU A 75 20.56 -1.05 19.37
CA LEU A 75 19.34 -1.43 20.09
C LEU A 75 18.12 -0.70 19.55
N LEU A 76 18.24 0.60 19.22
CA LEU A 76 17.15 1.35 18.63
C LEU A 76 16.81 0.84 17.22
N ILE A 77 17.80 0.51 16.38
CA ILE A 77 17.55 -0.08 15.06
C ILE A 77 16.80 -1.42 15.19
N VAL A 78 17.25 -2.29 16.10
CA VAL A 78 16.59 -3.58 16.36
C VAL A 78 15.17 -3.36 16.87
N PHE A 79 14.97 -2.45 17.83
CA PHE A 79 13.67 -2.07 18.34
C PHE A 79 12.74 -1.56 17.22
N LEU A 80 13.21 -0.63 16.39
CA LEU A 80 12.45 -0.11 15.25
C LEU A 80 12.15 -1.21 14.23
N LYS A 81 13.11 -2.10 13.94
CA LYS A 81 12.90 -3.27 13.06
C LYS A 81 11.87 -4.26 13.60
N ILE A 82 11.67 -4.36 14.91
CA ILE A 82 10.69 -5.27 15.52
C ILE A 82 9.30 -4.62 15.62
N THR A 83 9.26 -3.32 15.88
CA THR A 83 8.03 -2.54 16.11
C THR A 83 7.41 -2.01 14.82
N MET A 84 8.22 -1.52 13.87
CA MET A 84 7.71 -0.98 12.60
C MET A 84 6.95 -1.99 11.76
N PRO A 85 7.40 -3.25 11.56
CA PRO A 85 6.64 -4.21 10.74
C PRO A 85 5.25 -4.51 11.30
N ARG A 86 5.03 -4.23 12.60
CA ARG A 86 3.74 -4.39 13.28
C ARG A 86 2.90 -3.12 13.29
N SER A 87 3.51 -1.94 13.26
CA SER A 87 2.79 -0.65 13.28
C SER A 87 2.57 -0.05 11.88
N THR A 88 3.43 -0.37 10.92
CA THR A 88 3.20 -0.14 9.50
C THR A 88 2.56 -1.41 8.95
N GLY A 89 1.25 -1.45 8.82
CA GLY A 89 0.56 -2.51 8.06
C GLY A 89 0.95 -2.45 6.59
N VAL A 90 2.19 -2.76 6.25
CA VAL A 90 2.84 -2.79 4.93
C VAL A 90 2.33 -1.68 4.00
N LEU A 91 2.55 -0.41 4.37
CA LEU A 91 2.20 0.81 3.61
C LEU A 91 0.77 1.33 3.81
N GLY A 92 0.56 2.12 4.85
CA GLY A 92 -0.59 3.03 4.91
C GLY A 92 -1.92 2.33 5.16
N SER A 93 -1.93 1.26 5.97
CA SER A 93 -3.15 0.66 6.49
C SER A 93 -3.13 0.70 8.01
N SER A 94 -4.30 0.94 8.58
CA SER A 94 -4.58 1.02 10.01
C SER A 94 -4.34 -0.29 10.79
N ARG A 95 -4.12 -1.43 10.10
CA ARG A 95 -4.07 -2.77 10.73
C ARG A 95 -2.67 -3.39 10.80
N PRO A 96 -2.33 -4.07 11.91
CA PRO A 96 -1.01 -4.67 12.14
C PRO A 96 -0.75 -5.95 11.32
N TYR A 97 -1.80 -6.60 10.82
CA TYR A 97 -1.71 -7.76 9.94
C TYR A 97 -2.72 -7.62 8.80
N TRP A 98 -2.41 -8.24 7.67
CA TRP A 98 -3.29 -8.23 6.51
C TRP A 98 -4.02 -9.56 6.38
N ASP A 99 -5.34 -9.48 6.37
CA ASP A 99 -6.23 -10.59 6.07
C ASP A 99 -6.40 -10.78 4.55
N TYR A 100 -5.42 -11.43 3.93
CA TYR A 100 -5.44 -11.73 2.50
C TYR A 100 -6.65 -12.57 2.09
N VAL A 101 -7.09 -13.48 2.97
CA VAL A 101 -8.24 -14.37 2.75
C VAL A 101 -9.54 -13.58 2.86
N GLY A 102 -9.68 -12.70 3.86
CA GLY A 102 -10.81 -11.77 3.94
C GLY A 102 -10.88 -10.79 2.77
N SER A 103 -9.75 -10.46 2.14
CA SER A 103 -9.69 -9.52 1.02
C SER A 103 -9.88 -10.16 -0.35
N SER A 104 -9.84 -11.49 -0.43
CA SER A 104 -9.98 -12.24 -1.68
C SER A 104 -11.44 -12.32 -2.10
N TYR A 105 -11.65 -12.33 -3.41
CA TYR A 105 -12.96 -12.44 -3.99
C TYR A 105 -13.28 -13.89 -4.31
N ARG A 106 -14.45 -14.35 -3.85
CA ARG A 106 -14.85 -15.77 -3.85
C ARG A 106 -16.00 -16.08 -4.80
N GLU A 107 -16.63 -15.08 -5.42
CA GLU A 107 -17.75 -15.34 -6.32
C GLU A 107 -17.27 -15.91 -7.67
N ALA A 108 -18.16 -16.67 -8.32
CA ALA A 108 -17.85 -17.37 -9.56
C ALA A 108 -17.65 -16.43 -10.77
N GLN A 109 -18.20 -15.21 -10.71
CA GLN A 109 -18.09 -14.22 -11.78
C GLN A 109 -17.04 -13.18 -11.43
N ASP A 110 -16.04 -13.01 -12.30
CA ASP A 110 -14.96 -12.05 -12.09
C ASP A 110 -15.51 -10.62 -11.94
N ASP A 111 -15.27 -10.03 -10.77
CA ASP A 111 -15.52 -8.61 -10.53
C ASP A 111 -14.34 -7.81 -11.09
N THR A 112 -14.63 -6.95 -12.07
CA THR A 112 -13.64 -6.22 -12.87
C THR A 112 -13.84 -4.72 -12.77
N LEU A 113 -12.74 -3.97 -12.82
CA LEU A 113 -12.77 -2.52 -12.98
C LEU A 113 -12.82 -2.16 -14.46
N GLN A 114 -13.57 -1.12 -14.79
CA GLN A 114 -13.57 -0.57 -16.14
C GLN A 114 -12.19 -0.02 -16.48
N ASN A 115 -11.60 -0.49 -17.58
CA ASN A 115 -10.35 0.04 -18.10
C ASN A 115 -10.65 1.24 -19.04
N PRO A 116 -10.24 2.47 -18.69
CA PRO A 116 -10.51 3.66 -19.49
C PRO A 116 -9.80 3.65 -20.86
N TYR A 117 -8.72 2.89 -21.03
CA TYR A 117 -7.96 2.82 -22.29
C TYR A 117 -8.62 1.91 -23.34
N CYS A 118 -9.48 0.97 -22.94
CA CYS A 118 -10.22 0.14 -23.89
C CYS A 118 -11.17 0.97 -24.77
N ARG A 119 -11.77 2.03 -24.21
CA ARG A 119 -12.66 2.94 -24.96
C ARG A 119 -11.91 3.70 -26.06
N ILE A 120 -10.64 4.01 -25.83
CA ILE A 120 -9.80 4.81 -26.74
C ILE A 120 -9.24 3.94 -27.88
N SER A 121 -8.94 2.68 -27.60
CA SER A 121 -8.37 1.74 -28.58
C SER A 121 -9.39 1.27 -29.62
N GLY A 122 -10.70 1.39 -29.36
CA GLY A 122 -11.77 0.89 -30.24
C GLY A 122 -11.81 -0.64 -30.37
N LYS A 123 -10.88 -1.36 -29.73
CA LYS A 123 -10.85 -2.81 -29.63
C LYS A 123 -11.74 -3.26 -28.49
N THR A 124 -12.72 -4.12 -28.79
CA THR A 124 -13.48 -4.83 -27.75
C THR A 124 -12.51 -5.64 -26.88
N PRO A 125 -12.63 -5.60 -25.54
CA PRO A 125 -11.76 -6.38 -24.67
C PRO A 125 -11.88 -7.85 -25.05
N PHE A 126 -10.76 -8.46 -25.40
CA PHE A 126 -10.69 -9.90 -25.64
C PHE A 126 -11.01 -10.61 -24.32
N THR A 127 -12.27 -11.01 -24.13
CA THR A 127 -12.66 -11.98 -23.11
C THR A 127 -12.12 -13.35 -23.53
N LYS A 128 -10.80 -13.55 -23.51
CA LYS A 128 -10.25 -14.90 -23.48
C LYS A 128 -10.58 -15.46 -22.11
N LYS A 129 -11.42 -16.50 -22.10
CA LYS A 129 -11.66 -17.33 -20.91
C LYS A 129 -10.30 -17.63 -20.25
N PRO A 130 -10.16 -17.51 -18.92
CA PRO A 130 -8.91 -17.80 -18.24
C PRO A 130 -8.48 -19.22 -18.61
N LYS A 131 -7.32 -19.32 -19.27
CA LYS A 131 -6.74 -20.59 -19.66
C LYS A 131 -6.24 -21.22 -18.37
N ARG A 132 -7.07 -22.06 -17.74
CA ARG A 132 -6.68 -22.91 -16.60
C ARG A 132 -5.37 -23.59 -16.99
N ARG A 133 -4.25 -23.23 -16.36
CA ARG A 133 -3.01 -23.99 -16.48
C ARG A 133 -3.27 -25.38 -15.91
N ALA A 134 -3.42 -26.36 -16.81
CA ALA A 134 -3.38 -27.76 -16.45
C ALA A 134 -1.91 -28.15 -16.23
N GLY A 135 -1.57 -28.63 -15.03
CA GLY A 135 -0.33 -29.38 -14.81
C GLY A 135 0.35 -29.20 -13.45
N SER A 136 -0.20 -29.80 -12.40
CA SER A 136 0.51 -30.82 -11.58
C SER A 136 -0.50 -31.49 -10.66
N LYS A 137 -0.77 -32.77 -10.91
CA LYS A 137 -1.39 -33.68 -9.94
C LYS A 137 -0.54 -33.68 -8.65
N ASP A 138 -1.21 -33.92 -7.54
CA ASP A 138 -0.66 -34.15 -6.18
C ASP A 138 -0.46 -32.90 -5.32
N LYS A 139 -1.59 -32.34 -4.85
CA LYS A 139 -2.04 -32.50 -3.46
C LYS A 139 -3.33 -31.70 -3.30
N GLU A 140 -4.42 -32.39 -2.99
CA GLU A 140 -5.58 -31.81 -2.33
C GLU A 140 -5.08 -31.15 -1.03
N LYS A 141 -4.69 -29.88 -1.14
CA LYS A 141 -4.47 -29.04 0.02
C LYS A 141 -5.82 -28.43 0.28
N GLU A 142 -6.50 -28.99 1.28
CA GLU A 142 -7.73 -28.49 1.89
C GLU A 142 -7.86 -26.98 1.67
N THR A 143 -8.76 -26.59 0.76
CA THR A 143 -9.26 -25.22 0.73
C THR A 143 -9.87 -25.01 2.09
N SER A 144 -9.15 -24.32 2.96
CA SER A 144 -9.61 -24.00 4.31
C SER A 144 -10.97 -23.33 4.16
N THR A 145 -12.02 -24.07 4.51
CA THR A 145 -13.42 -23.63 4.56
C THR A 145 -13.62 -22.72 5.76
N GLU A 146 -12.73 -21.75 5.91
CA GLU A 146 -12.87 -20.69 6.89
C GLU A 146 -14.04 -19.84 6.43
N LYS A 147 -15.12 -19.88 7.23
CA LYS A 147 -16.31 -19.05 7.02
C LYS A 147 -15.92 -17.60 7.25
N ILE A 148 -15.79 -16.83 6.17
CA ILE A 148 -15.58 -15.38 6.24
C ILE A 148 -16.94 -14.75 6.50
N THR A 149 -17.06 -13.97 7.56
CA THR A 149 -18.26 -13.17 7.81
C THR A 149 -18.21 -11.89 6.97
N PRO A 150 -19.36 -11.32 6.57
CA PRO A 150 -19.38 -10.09 5.77
C PRO A 150 -18.68 -8.92 6.48
N GLU A 151 -18.72 -8.89 7.81
CA GLU A 151 -18.01 -7.89 8.61
C GLU A 151 -16.49 -8.06 8.46
N ARG A 152 -15.99 -9.30 8.41
CA ARG A 152 -14.56 -9.59 8.20
C ARG A 152 -14.11 -9.17 6.81
N GLU A 153 -14.91 -9.42 5.78
CA GLU A 153 -14.61 -9.00 4.40
C GLU A 153 -14.59 -7.47 4.28
N GLN A 154 -15.61 -6.79 4.79
CA GLN A 154 -15.65 -5.32 4.82
C GLN A 154 -14.44 -4.74 5.57
N ALA A 155 -14.12 -5.34 6.71
CA ALA A 155 -12.99 -4.97 7.56
C ALA A 155 -11.62 -5.25 6.89
N ALA A 156 -11.51 -6.32 6.12
CA ALA A 156 -10.29 -6.68 5.42
C ALA A 156 -9.99 -5.70 4.28
N GLY A 157 -11.02 -5.22 3.60
CA GLY A 157 -10.89 -4.36 2.42
C GLY A 157 -10.75 -5.17 1.12
N GLN A 158 -10.41 -4.48 0.04
CA GLN A 158 -10.45 -5.06 -1.30
C GLN A 158 -9.11 -4.91 -2.02
N VAL A 159 -8.56 -6.00 -2.52
CA VAL A 159 -7.44 -6.00 -3.48
C VAL A 159 -7.96 -6.00 -4.90
N TRP A 160 -7.36 -5.13 -5.70
CA TRP A 160 -7.50 -5.10 -7.14
C TRP A 160 -6.14 -5.41 -7.77
N VAL A 161 -6.12 -6.36 -8.70
CA VAL A 161 -4.92 -6.77 -9.43
C VAL A 161 -5.04 -6.36 -10.89
N ALA A 162 -3.92 -5.95 -11.49
CA ALA A 162 -3.79 -5.77 -12.92
C ALA A 162 -3.17 -7.03 -13.52
N GLU A 163 -3.92 -7.71 -14.38
CA GLU A 163 -3.52 -8.92 -15.07
C GLU A 163 -3.36 -8.66 -16.58
N SER A 164 -2.32 -9.23 -17.18
CA SER A 164 -2.16 -9.32 -18.62
C SER A 164 -1.59 -10.67 -18.97
N GLU A 165 -2.16 -11.34 -19.98
CA GLU A 165 -1.70 -12.66 -20.45
C GLU A 165 -1.60 -13.76 -19.37
N GLY A 166 -2.35 -13.63 -18.27
CA GLY A 166 -2.31 -14.56 -17.13
C GLY A 166 -1.29 -14.21 -16.05
N ASP A 167 -0.54 -13.13 -16.21
CA ASP A 167 0.46 -12.66 -15.24
C ASP A 167 -0.04 -11.40 -14.52
N ILE A 168 0.14 -11.37 -13.19
CA ILE A 168 -0.18 -10.21 -12.36
C ILE A 168 0.98 -9.21 -12.43
N LEU A 169 0.69 -8.02 -12.94
CA LEU A 169 1.67 -6.97 -13.18
C LEU A 169 1.71 -5.92 -12.06
N GLY A 170 0.63 -5.80 -11.31
CA GLY A 170 0.41 -4.72 -10.36
C GLY A 170 -0.77 -4.99 -9.43
N CYS A 171 -0.83 -4.31 -8.30
CA CYS A 171 -1.98 -4.32 -7.42
C CYS A 171 -2.20 -2.96 -6.74
N ILE A 172 -3.44 -2.71 -6.33
CA ILE A 172 -3.86 -1.60 -5.50
C ILE A 172 -4.84 -2.10 -4.45
N PHE A 173 -4.76 -1.54 -3.25
CA PHE A 173 -5.64 -1.89 -2.15
C PHE A 173 -6.61 -0.77 -1.84
N ARG A 174 -7.88 -1.13 -1.65
CA ARG A 174 -8.91 -0.29 -1.06
C ARG A 174 -9.11 -0.76 0.37
N GLU A 175 -8.84 0.11 1.34
CA GLU A 175 -9.02 -0.22 2.75
C GLU A 175 -10.51 -0.33 3.11
N GLY A 176 -10.82 -1.12 4.14
CA GLY A 176 -12.16 -1.25 4.70
C GLY A 176 -12.60 0.01 5.43
N GLU A 177 -12.88 1.07 4.67
CA GLU A 177 -13.30 2.37 5.18
C GLU A 177 -14.77 2.33 5.65
N THR A 178 -15.03 2.89 6.83
CA THR A 178 -16.38 2.92 7.43
C THR A 178 -17.08 4.26 7.25
N ARG A 179 -16.34 5.33 6.95
CA ARG A 179 -16.89 6.66 6.71
C ARG A 179 -17.62 6.71 5.36
N ALA A 180 -18.85 7.19 5.38
CA ALA A 180 -19.66 7.33 4.17
C ALA A 180 -19.04 8.35 3.21
N GLY A 181 -19.01 8.02 1.91
CA GLY A 181 -18.51 8.91 0.86
C GLY A 181 -16.99 9.07 0.81
N ILE A 182 -16.24 8.39 1.69
CA ILE A 182 -14.78 8.42 1.73
C ILE A 182 -14.24 7.05 1.32
N SER A 183 -13.19 7.06 0.51
CA SER A 183 -12.43 5.86 0.16
C SER A 183 -10.96 6.04 0.51
N ARG A 184 -10.30 4.98 0.93
CA ARG A 184 -8.87 4.99 1.23
C ARG A 184 -8.16 3.94 0.39
N ILE A 185 -7.16 4.39 -0.35
CA ILE A 185 -6.30 3.53 -1.16
C ILE A 185 -4.91 3.42 -0.54
N CYS A 186 -4.36 2.22 -0.55
CA CYS A 186 -3.03 1.94 -0.05
C CYS A 186 -2.38 0.79 -0.81
N ARG A 187 -1.12 0.47 -0.47
CA ARG A 187 -0.35 -0.65 -1.06
C ARG A 187 -0.33 -0.71 -2.60
N LEU A 188 -0.34 0.44 -3.26
CA LEU A 188 -0.20 0.52 -4.71
C LEU A 188 1.22 0.08 -5.10
N VAL A 189 1.31 -1.05 -5.80
CA VAL A 189 2.58 -1.61 -6.27
C VAL A 189 2.47 -2.04 -7.73
N THR A 190 3.54 -1.80 -8.48
CA THR A 190 3.70 -2.29 -9.86
C THR A 190 5.01 -3.03 -9.96
N GLY A 191 5.02 -4.11 -10.75
CA GLY A 191 6.21 -4.91 -11.03
C GLY A 191 7.30 -4.02 -11.63
N SER A 192 8.54 -4.25 -11.23
CA SER A 192 9.70 -3.41 -11.59
C SER A 192 9.81 -3.16 -13.10
N TRP A 193 9.49 -4.15 -13.92
CA TRP A 193 9.52 -4.11 -15.38
C TRP A 193 8.45 -3.20 -16.02
N TYR A 194 7.35 -2.93 -15.31
CA TYR A 194 6.19 -2.16 -15.78
C TYR A 194 6.09 -0.77 -15.15
N ARG A 195 7.10 -0.37 -14.38
CA ARG A 195 7.17 0.97 -13.78
C ARG A 195 7.36 2.02 -14.87
N ARG A 196 6.66 3.14 -14.73
CA ARG A 196 6.63 4.27 -15.68
C ARG A 196 5.94 3.97 -17.02
N GLU A 197 5.33 2.80 -17.20
CA GLU A 197 4.49 2.46 -18.37
C GLU A 197 3.03 2.94 -18.22
N GLY A 198 2.68 3.63 -17.13
CA GLY A 198 1.31 4.10 -16.87
C GLY A 198 0.41 3.13 -16.11
N LEU A 199 0.89 1.90 -15.81
CA LEU A 199 0.12 0.88 -15.07
C LEU A 199 -0.42 1.36 -13.72
N GLY A 200 0.40 2.07 -12.93
CA GLY A 200 -0.05 2.61 -11.64
C GLY A 200 -1.16 3.66 -11.80
N ARG A 201 -1.08 4.49 -12.85
CA ARG A 201 -2.13 5.46 -13.18
C ARG A 201 -3.43 4.75 -13.56
N LEU A 202 -3.33 3.71 -14.38
CA LEU A 202 -4.46 2.88 -14.78
C LEU A 202 -5.19 2.29 -13.56
N LEU A 203 -4.45 1.67 -12.64
CA LEU A 203 -5.00 1.10 -11.41
C LEU A 203 -5.75 2.14 -10.57
N VAL A 204 -5.13 3.30 -10.32
CA VAL A 204 -5.73 4.35 -9.51
C VAL A 204 -6.97 4.94 -10.18
N GLN A 205 -6.90 5.32 -11.46
CA GLN A 205 -8.02 5.95 -12.17
C GLN A 205 -9.24 5.03 -12.27
N SER A 206 -9.02 3.74 -12.45
CA SER A 206 -10.12 2.77 -12.61
C SER A 206 -10.80 2.51 -11.27
N LEU A 207 -10.02 2.50 -10.18
CA LEU A 207 -10.59 2.41 -8.84
C LEU A 207 -11.32 3.72 -8.47
N GLU A 208 -10.73 4.89 -8.74
CA GLU A 208 -11.38 6.20 -8.55
C GLU A 208 -12.73 6.28 -9.26
N GLN A 209 -12.81 5.81 -10.50
CA GLN A 209 -14.06 5.81 -11.26
C GLN A 209 -15.12 4.94 -10.58
N ARG A 210 -14.76 3.73 -10.15
CA ARG A 210 -15.68 2.85 -9.43
C ARG A 210 -16.12 3.45 -8.10
N GLU A 211 -15.21 4.05 -7.34
CA GLU A 211 -15.55 4.70 -6.07
C GLU A 211 -16.49 5.90 -6.29
N ARG A 212 -16.31 6.66 -7.37
CA ARG A 212 -17.24 7.73 -7.75
C ARG A 212 -18.63 7.17 -8.06
N GLU A 213 -18.71 6.07 -8.81
CA GLU A 213 -19.97 5.40 -9.16
C GLU A 213 -20.68 4.82 -7.93
N THR A 214 -19.95 4.42 -6.89
CA THR A 214 -20.51 3.95 -5.61
C THR A 214 -20.82 5.10 -4.63
N GLY A 215 -20.61 6.36 -5.02
CA GLY A 215 -20.98 7.55 -4.25
C GLY A 215 -19.88 8.11 -3.35
N ALA A 216 -18.61 7.69 -3.52
CA ALA A 216 -17.50 8.35 -2.88
C ALA A 216 -17.24 9.72 -3.51
N TYR A 217 -17.12 10.75 -2.68
CA TYR A 217 -16.76 12.11 -3.10
C TYR A 217 -15.27 12.41 -2.86
N ARG A 218 -14.56 11.57 -2.08
CA ARG A 218 -13.15 11.78 -1.76
C ARG A 218 -12.37 10.48 -1.61
N VAL A 219 -11.14 10.48 -2.13
CA VAL A 219 -10.16 9.39 -1.99
C VAL A 219 -8.93 9.88 -1.25
N TYR A 220 -8.50 9.13 -0.23
CA TYR A 220 -7.23 9.33 0.47
C TYR A 220 -6.20 8.29 0.07
N ALA A 221 -4.94 8.73 -0.04
CA ALA A 221 -3.79 7.87 -0.28
C ALA A 221 -2.71 8.12 0.77
N HIS A 222 -2.28 7.07 1.45
CA HIS A 222 -1.18 7.12 2.40
C HIS A 222 0.13 6.71 1.72
N VAL A 223 1.08 7.63 1.69
CA VAL A 223 2.38 7.43 1.04
C VAL A 223 3.47 7.43 2.10
N PRO A 224 4.39 6.46 2.14
CA PRO A 224 5.50 6.50 3.08
C PRO A 224 6.28 7.81 2.98
N TYR A 225 6.57 8.42 4.12
CA TYR A 225 7.23 9.72 4.19
C TYR A 225 8.50 9.84 3.32
N PRO A 226 9.43 8.85 3.29
CA PRO A 226 10.63 8.93 2.47
C PRO A 226 10.38 8.67 0.97
N SER A 227 9.18 8.24 0.57
CA SER A 227 8.87 7.90 -0.82
C SER A 227 8.66 9.15 -1.68
N LYS A 228 9.74 9.66 -2.27
CA LYS A 228 9.69 10.75 -3.26
C LYS A 228 8.98 10.35 -4.55
N VAL A 229 9.10 9.09 -4.94
CA VAL A 229 8.43 8.55 -6.13
C VAL A 229 6.92 8.51 -5.93
N GLY A 230 6.44 8.02 -4.77
CA GLY A 230 5.02 8.01 -4.44
C GLY A 230 4.43 9.41 -4.36
N GLU A 231 5.13 10.34 -3.70
CA GLU A 231 4.74 11.75 -3.63
C GLU A 231 4.59 12.38 -5.02
N ALA A 232 5.60 12.23 -5.89
CA ALA A 232 5.54 12.76 -7.25
C ALA A 232 4.44 12.10 -8.09
N PHE A 233 4.19 10.80 -7.87
CA PHE A 233 3.14 10.05 -8.57
C PHE A 233 1.75 10.58 -8.21
N PHE A 234 1.41 10.68 -6.93
CA PHE A 234 0.07 11.14 -6.50
C PHE A 234 -0.18 12.61 -6.85
N ARG A 235 0.83 13.49 -6.71
CA ARG A 235 0.72 14.89 -7.20
C ARG A 235 0.42 14.95 -8.70
N LYS A 236 1.09 14.13 -9.52
CA LYS A 236 0.82 14.04 -10.98
C LYS A 236 -0.56 13.47 -11.33
N LEU A 237 -1.23 12.81 -10.39
CA LEU A 237 -2.62 12.33 -10.54
C LEU A 237 -3.66 13.36 -10.06
N GLY A 238 -3.21 14.52 -9.57
CA GLY A 238 -4.07 15.59 -9.07
C GLY A 238 -4.40 15.47 -7.58
N TYR A 239 -3.71 14.62 -6.83
CA TYR A 239 -3.88 14.57 -5.37
C TYR A 239 -3.15 15.74 -4.71
N ARG A 240 -3.81 16.33 -3.70
CA ARG A 240 -3.28 17.39 -2.84
C ARG A 240 -2.66 16.78 -1.58
N HIS A 241 -1.55 17.34 -1.12
CA HIS A 241 -0.91 16.88 0.12
C HIS A 241 -1.56 17.56 1.32
N LEU A 242 -2.12 16.75 2.22
CA LEU A 242 -2.77 17.23 3.42
C LEU A 242 -1.75 17.96 4.32
N GLY A 243 -2.04 19.22 4.68
CA GLY A 243 -1.22 20.03 5.58
C GLY A 243 -0.04 20.80 4.96
N VAL A 244 0.12 20.82 3.63
CA VAL A 244 1.15 21.66 2.96
C VAL A 244 0.57 22.76 2.06
N GLU A 245 -0.63 22.57 1.52
CA GLU A 245 -1.29 23.56 0.67
C GLU A 245 -2.46 24.19 1.46
N THR A 246 -2.25 25.42 1.98
CA THR A 246 -3.24 26.45 2.44
C THR A 246 -4.35 25.98 3.40
N SER A 247 -4.30 26.32 4.70
CA SER A 247 -4.73 27.60 5.30
C SER A 247 -6.23 27.91 5.28
N ASP A 248 -7.11 26.92 5.13
CA ASP A 248 -8.52 27.11 5.47
C ASP A 248 -8.87 26.27 6.71
N GLU A 249 -9.16 26.97 7.81
CA GLU A 249 -9.42 26.39 9.15
C GLU A 249 -10.75 25.62 9.24
N ASP A 250 -11.53 25.57 8.16
CA ASP A 250 -12.97 25.25 8.19
C ASP A 250 -13.35 23.82 7.78
N ASP A 251 -12.45 23.03 7.20
CA ASP A 251 -12.77 21.65 6.86
C ASP A 251 -12.58 20.72 8.06
N LYS A 252 -13.60 20.62 8.91
CA LYS A 252 -13.68 19.64 10.01
C LYS A 252 -13.46 18.20 9.53
N GLU A 253 -13.72 17.90 8.26
CA GLU A 253 -13.44 16.60 7.62
C GLU A 253 -11.96 16.40 7.27
N LEU A 254 -11.22 17.46 6.84
CA LEU A 254 -9.77 17.37 6.60
C LEU A 254 -8.99 17.08 7.91
N LYS A 255 -9.58 17.42 9.07
CA LYS A 255 -8.99 17.14 10.39
C LYS A 255 -9.11 15.67 10.83
N GLN A 256 -9.89 14.84 10.13
CA GLN A 256 -10.11 13.44 10.55
C GLN A 256 -9.06 12.46 10.00
N GLU A 257 -8.47 12.72 8.83
CA GLU A 257 -7.43 11.84 8.30
C GLU A 257 -6.05 12.27 8.78
N THR A 258 -5.46 11.50 9.69
CA THR A 258 -4.12 11.80 10.22
C THR A 258 -3.06 10.89 9.62
N PRO A 259 -1.84 11.41 9.36
CA PRO A 259 -0.69 10.56 9.05
C PRO A 259 -0.49 9.49 10.12
N GLU A 260 -0.09 8.30 9.69
CA GLU A 260 0.33 7.26 10.63
C GLU A 260 1.56 7.75 11.39
N ARG A 261 1.54 7.66 12.73
CA ARG A 261 2.63 8.12 13.59
C ARG A 261 3.39 6.93 14.17
N GLY A 262 4.70 7.01 14.12
CA GLY A 262 5.62 6.00 14.65
C GLY A 262 6.22 6.42 15.99
N PHE A 263 7.41 5.88 16.26
CA PHE A 263 8.19 6.20 17.45
C PHE A 263 8.32 7.73 17.65
N LEU A 264 8.12 8.18 18.89
CA LEU A 264 8.12 9.61 19.28
C LEU A 264 7.07 10.48 18.56
N GLY A 265 6.03 9.87 17.99
CA GLY A 265 4.96 10.59 17.31
C GLY A 265 5.33 11.11 15.91
N TYR A 266 6.48 10.70 15.36
CA TYR A 266 6.90 11.13 14.03
C TYR A 266 6.02 10.51 12.93
N PRO A 267 5.60 11.29 11.92
CA PRO A 267 4.81 10.76 10.82
C PRO A 267 5.61 9.76 9.98
N LEU A 268 5.05 8.58 9.79
CA LEU A 268 5.56 7.50 8.92
C LEU A 268 5.00 7.63 7.50
N THR A 269 3.82 8.23 7.35
CA THR A 269 3.18 8.49 6.07
C THR A 269 2.96 9.98 5.84
N LYS A 270 2.72 10.32 4.57
CA LYS A 270 2.15 11.57 4.07
C LYS A 270 0.77 11.23 3.57
N VAL A 271 -0.20 12.07 3.88
CA VAL A 271 -1.59 11.87 3.46
C VAL A 271 -1.84 12.74 2.24
N PHE A 272 -2.32 12.10 1.18
CA PHE A 272 -2.76 12.75 -0.04
C PHE A 272 -4.26 12.56 -0.19
N TYR A 273 -4.96 13.54 -0.74
CA TYR A 273 -6.39 13.43 -1.01
C TYR A 273 -6.76 13.98 -2.38
N LYS A 274 -7.84 13.46 -2.94
CA LYS A 274 -8.43 13.92 -4.20
C LYS A 274 -9.94 13.84 -4.10
N ASP A 275 -10.61 14.92 -4.47
CA ASP A 275 -12.07 14.94 -4.62
C ASP A 275 -12.44 14.30 -5.95
N LEU A 276 -13.46 13.43 -5.93
CA LEU A 276 -13.93 12.66 -7.09
C LEU A 276 -15.01 13.40 -7.85
#